data_AF-A0A2N6VJW7-F1
#
_entry.id   AF-A0A2N6VJW7-F1
#
_cell.length_a   1.000
_cell.length_b   1.000
_cell.length_c   1.000
_cell.angle_alpha   90.00
_cell.angle_beta   90.00
_cell.angle_gamma   90.00
#
_symmetry.space_group_name_H-M   'P 1'
#
loop_
_entity.id
_entity.type
_entity.pdbx_description
1 polymer ?
#
loop_
_entity_poly.entity_id
_entity_poly.type
_entity_poly.pdbx_seq_one_letter_code
_entity_poly.pdbx_strand_id
1 'polypeptide(L)' 'MAPFMPVLVPLLRAEGEIKVTDAQAELLSGVSAATIDRMLKTERQRMTLRGRSRTKPGSLLKHQIPIRTFADWNDAE' A
#
# COMPACT_ATOMS: atom_id res chain seq x y z
N MET A 1 4.36 8.13 13.45
CA MET A 1 3.27 9.14 13.52
C MET A 1 3.07 9.69 14.94
N ALA A 2 3.08 8.85 15.99
CA ALA A 2 2.84 9.30 17.37
C ALA A 2 3.57 10.54 17.90
N PRO A 3 4.87 10.79 17.65
CA PRO A 3 5.57 11.89 18.32
C PRO A 3 4.99 13.28 18.02
N PHE A 4 4.25 13.42 16.92
CA PHE A 4 3.66 14.69 16.50
C PHE A 4 2.19 14.83 16.89
N MET A 5 1.55 13.79 17.44
CA MET A 5 0.14 13.82 17.81
C MET A 5 -0.21 14.93 18.82
N PRO A 6 0.60 15.20 19.87
CA PRO A 6 0.34 16.31 20.78
C PRO A 6 0.35 17.69 20.13
N VAL A 7 1.02 17.84 18.97
CA VAL A 7 1.10 19.10 18.23
C VAL A 7 0.03 19.19 17.16
N LEU A 8 -0.18 18.09 16.41
CA LEU A 8 -1.10 18.05 15.28
C LEU A 8 -2.56 18.10 15.70
N VAL A 9 -2.95 17.43 16.80
CA VAL A 9 -4.34 17.37 17.23
C VAL A 9 -4.89 18.75 17.62
N PRO A 10 -4.19 19.57 18.44
CA PRO A 10 -4.63 20.93 18.72
C PRO A 10 -4.64 21.83 17.47
N LEU A 11 -3.61 21.74 16.62
CA LEU A 11 -3.49 22.56 15.41
C LEU A 11 -4.66 22.31 14.44
N LEU A 12 -4.90 21.05 14.09
CA LEU A 12 -5.95 20.67 13.15
C LEU A 12 -7.36 20.98 13.70
N ARG A 13 -7.53 20.93 15.03
CA ARG A 13 -8.78 21.33 15.66
C ARG A 13 -8.98 22.85 15.60
N ALA A 14 -7.92 23.63 15.80
CA ALA A 14 -7.97 25.09 15.74
C ALA A 14 -8.32 25.60 14.33
N GLU A 15 -7.78 24.94 13.30
CA GLU A 15 -8.10 25.21 11.89
C GLU A 15 -9.46 24.62 11.45
N GLY A 16 -10.14 23.86 12.30
CA GLY A 16 -11.44 23.26 11.99
C GLY A 16 -11.39 22.06 11.03
N GLU A 17 -10.20 21.56 10.70
CA GLU A 17 -9.97 20.39 9.83
C GLU A 17 -10.45 19.07 10.46
N ILE A 18 -10.47 18.99 11.78
CA ILE A 18 -11.00 17.84 12.52
C ILE A 18 -12.04 18.28 13.56
N LYS A 19 -13.14 17.52 13.65
CA LYS A 19 -14.18 17.69 14.66
C LYS A 19 -14.05 16.59 15.71
N VAL A 20 -13.46 16.94 16.85
CA VAL A 20 -13.24 16.03 17.98
C VAL A 20 -13.59 16.73 19.29
N THR A 21 -14.11 15.99 20.25
CA THR A 21 -14.35 16.48 21.61
C THR A 21 -13.04 16.64 22.37
N ASP A 22 -13.05 17.35 23.50
CA ASP A 22 -11.86 17.49 24.34
C ASP A 22 -11.33 16.14 24.84
N ALA A 23 -12.23 15.25 25.25
CA ALA A 23 -11.88 13.89 25.66
C ALA A 23 -11.22 13.09 24.52
N GLN A 24 -11.71 13.25 23.29
CA GLN A 24 -11.11 12.61 22.12
C GLN A 24 -9.73 13.20 21.79
N ALA A 25 -9.58 14.53 21.90
CA ALA A 25 -8.32 15.21 21.65
C ALA A 25 -7.22 14.77 22.63
N GLU A 26 -7.58 14.59 23.90
CA GLU A 26 -6.67 14.08 24.94
C GLU A 26 -6.21 12.65 24.64
N LEU A 27 -7.17 11.76 24.31
CA LEU A 27 -6.86 10.38 23.91
C LEU A 27 -5.96 10.32 22.67
N LEU A 28 -6.23 11.14 21.65
CA LEU A 28 -5.44 11.20 20.42
C LEU A 28 -4.03 11.76 20.67
N SER A 29 -3.86 12.67 21.62
CA SER A 29 -2.56 13.24 21.97
C SER A 29 -1.71 12.29 22.81
N GLY A 30 -2.34 11.43 23.62
CA GLY A 30 -1.64 10.49 24.52
C GLY A 30 -1.42 9.07 23.97
N VAL A 31 -2.02 8.71 22.84
CA VAL A 31 -1.93 7.35 22.30
C VAL A 31 -0.53 7.02 21.77
N SER A 32 -0.04 5.82 22.10
CA SER A 32 1.29 5.36 21.65
C SER A 32 1.32 4.98 20.17
N ALA A 33 2.52 5.04 19.56
CA ALA A 33 2.73 4.67 18.15
C ALA A 33 2.20 3.27 17.80
N ALA A 34 2.54 2.28 18.62
CA ALA A 34 2.12 0.90 18.41
C ALA A 34 0.60 0.76 18.47
N THR A 35 -0.10 1.55 19.30
CA THR A 35 -1.56 1.52 19.36
C THR A 35 -2.17 2.17 18.12
N ILE A 36 -1.66 3.33 17.68
CA ILE A 36 -2.09 3.96 16.40
C ILE A 36 -1.95 2.97 15.24
N ASP A 37 -0.79 2.30 15.13
CA ASP A 37 -0.52 1.39 14.02
C ASP A 37 -1.42 0.15 14.06
N ARG A 38 -1.73 -0.38 15.26
CA ARG A 38 -2.71 -1.47 15.42
C ARG A 38 -4.12 -1.04 15.02
N MET A 39 -4.57 0.13 15.46
CA MET A 39 -5.91 0.66 15.15
C MET A 39 -6.09 0.92 13.65
N LEU A 40 -5.06 1.47 12.99
CA LEU A 40 -5.11 1.82 11.57
C LEU A 40 -4.84 0.63 10.63
N LYS A 41 -4.45 -0.53 11.15
CA LYS A 41 -4.03 -1.69 10.34
C LYS A 41 -5.06 -2.07 9.27
N THR A 42 -6.33 -2.19 9.66
CA THR A 42 -7.41 -2.59 8.75
C THR A 42 -7.64 -1.56 7.65
N GLU A 43 -7.63 -0.26 7.99
CA GLU A 43 -7.82 0.79 6.99
C GLU A 43 -6.62 0.89 6.03
N ARG A 44 -5.39 0.78 6.55
CA ARG A 44 -4.19 0.73 5.69
C ARG A 44 -4.27 -0.45 4.71
N GLN A 45 -4.77 -1.61 5.14
CA GLN A 45 -4.97 -2.76 4.25
C GLN A 45 -6.00 -2.50 3.15
N ARG A 46 -7.06 -1.74 3.43
CA ARG A 46 -8.07 -1.34 2.43
C ARG A 46 -7.49 -0.36 1.41
N MET A 47 -6.63 0.55 1.87
CA MET A 47 -5.95 1.54 1.03
C MET A 47 -4.79 0.94 0.21
N THR A 48 -4.29 -0.24 0.58
CA THR A 48 -3.26 -0.94 -0.19
C THR A 48 -3.78 -1.22 -1.60
N LEU A 49 -3.22 -0.52 -2.58
CA LEU A 49 -3.43 -0.81 -3.99
C LEU A 49 -3.04 -2.27 -4.25
N ARG A 50 -4.03 -3.12 -4.52
CA ARG A 50 -3.77 -4.48 -4.99
C ARG A 50 -3.15 -4.34 -6.38
N GLY A 51 -1.92 -4.81 -6.54
CA GLY A 51 -1.24 -4.77 -7.82
C GLY A 51 -2.13 -5.38 -8.89
N ARG A 52 -2.46 -4.62 -9.94
CA ARG A 52 -3.01 -5.19 -11.17
C ARG A 52 -1.99 -6.23 -11.61
N SER A 53 -2.43 -7.48 -11.71
CA SER A 53 -1.64 -8.64 -12.09
C SER A 53 -0.53 -8.23 -13.06
N ARG A 54 0.72 -8.22 -12.60
CA ARG A 54 1.85 -8.21 -13.53
C ARG A 54 1.84 -9.58 -14.19
N THR A 55 2.04 -9.66 -15.50
CA THR A 55 2.36 -10.96 -16.13
C THR A 55 3.51 -11.56 -15.33
N LYS A 56 3.35 -12.80 -14.82
CA LYS A 56 4.46 -13.49 -14.13
C LYS A 56 5.68 -13.45 -15.07
N PRO A 57 6.82 -12.86 -14.68
CA PRO A 57 8.04 -13.03 -15.46
C PRO A 57 8.40 -14.51 -15.38
N GLY A 58 8.13 -15.22 -16.46
CA GLY A 58 8.28 -16.67 -16.54
C GLY A 58 8.39 -17.09 -17.99
N SER A 59 8.99 -18.26 -18.22
CA SER A 59 9.20 -18.83 -19.56
C SER A 59 7.92 -19.21 -20.31
N LEU A 60 6.74 -18.93 -19.74
CA LEU A 60 5.43 -19.33 -20.28
C LEU A 60 5.25 -18.90 -21.75
N LEU A 61 5.64 -17.66 -22.07
CA LEU A 61 5.66 -17.15 -23.45
C LEU A 61 6.95 -17.49 -24.21
N LYS A 62 8.07 -17.75 -23.52
CA LYS A 62 9.33 -18.13 -24.19
C LYS A 62 9.25 -19.50 -24.86
N HIS A 63 8.55 -20.46 -24.26
CA HIS A 63 8.35 -21.79 -24.86
C HIS A 63 7.33 -21.79 -26.02
N GLN A 64 6.45 -20.78 -26.09
CA GLN A 64 5.44 -20.65 -27.15
C GLN A 64 5.93 -19.85 -28.36
N ILE A 65 7.07 -19.17 -28.25
CA ILE A 65 7.68 -18.41 -29.34
C ILE A 65 8.92 -19.20 -29.81
N PRO A 66 8.81 -20.02 -30.87
CA PRO A 66 9.96 -20.76 -31.37
C PRO A 66 11.03 -19.79 -31.85
N ILE A 67 12.22 -19.84 -31.25
CA ILE A 67 13.40 -19.12 -31.72
C ILE A 67 13.96 -19.96 -32.87
N ARG A 68 13.58 -19.62 -34.10
CA ARG A 68 14.16 -20.23 -35.30
C ARG A 68 15.61 -19.79 -35.40
N THR A 69 16.53 -20.69 -35.08
CA THR A 69 17.94 -20.49 -35.39
C THR A 69 18.18 -20.96 -36.83
N PHE A 70 19.25 -20.49 -37.48
CA PHE A 70 19.52 -20.76 -38.91
C PHE A 70 19.55 -22.25 -39.32
N ALA A 71 19.45 -23.19 -38.37
CA ALA A 71 19.44 -24.63 -38.59
C ALA A 71 18.04 -25.25 -38.80
N ASP A 72 16.94 -24.54 -38.52
CA ASP A 72 15.60 -25.14 -38.40
C ASP A 72 14.73 -25.03 -39.67
N TRP A 73 15.34 -24.94 -40.86
CA TRP A 73 14.61 -25.01 -42.13
C TRP A 73 14.62 -26.44 -42.68
N ASN A 74 13.69 -27.26 -42.21
CA ASN A 74 13.29 -28.51 -42.88
C ASN A 74 11.83 -28.85 -42.53
N ASP A 75 10.90 -27.93 -42.81
CA ASP A 75 9.45 -28.21 -42.87
C ASP A 75 9.01 -28.19 -44.35
N ALA A 76 9.59 -29.09 -45.13
CA ALA A 76 9.16 -29.38 -46.50
C ALA A 76 9.25 -30.89 -46.75
N GLU A 77 8.35 -31.64 -46.11
CA GLU A 77 7.78 -32.88 -46.67
C GLU A 77 6.33 -33.05 -46.20
#